data_AF-A0A0T5VJK7-F1
#
_entry.id   AF-A0A0T5VJK7-F1
#
_cell.length_a   1.000
_cell.length_b   1.000
_cell.length_c   1.000
_cell.angle_alpha   90.00
_cell.angle_beta   90.00
_cell.angle_gamma   90.00
#
_symmetry.space_group_name_H-M   'P 1'
#
loop_
_entity.id
_entity.type
_entity.pdbx_description
1 polymer ?
#
loop_
_entity_poly.entity_id
_entity_poly.type
_entity_poly.pdbx_seq_one_letter_code
_entity_poly.pdbx_strand_id
1 'polypeptide(L)' 'MDAKDIVASYFDALAKGEMERALSFFALEAQWDQPGRNKFAGIKNNLGEIIKMFEGIMSDK' A
#
# COMPACT_ATOMS: atom_id res chain seq x y z
N MET A 1 -9.45 17.76 -2.55
CA MET A 1 -9.91 16.38 -2.36
C MET A 1 -10.25 16.22 -0.90
N ASP A 2 -11.42 15.68 -0.61
CA ASP A 2 -11.71 15.23 0.74
C ASP A 2 -11.06 13.86 1.00
N ALA A 3 -11.23 13.33 2.22
CA ALA A 3 -10.68 12.03 2.57
C ALA A 3 -11.28 10.88 1.74
N LYS A 4 -12.55 10.99 1.30
CA LYS A 4 -13.21 9.95 0.50
C LYS A 4 -12.65 9.90 -0.92
N ASP A 5 -12.39 11.06 -1.52
CA ASP A 5 -11.78 11.17 -2.85
C ASP A 5 -10.40 10.51 -2.88
N ILE A 6 -9.59 10.73 -1.83
CA ILE A 6 -8.25 10.14 -1.70
C ILE A 6 -8.34 8.60 -1.63
N VAL A 7 -9.21 8.07 -0.78
CA VAL A 7 -9.41 6.63 -0.62
C VAL A 7 -9.92 6.00 -1.92
N ALA A 8 -10.88 6.64 -2.59
CA ALA A 8 -11.39 6.18 -3.88
C ALA A 8 -10.29 6.16 -4.95
N SER A 9 -9.48 7.21 -5.02
CA SER A 9 -8.37 7.30 -5.98
C SER A 9 -7.28 6.27 -5.72
N TYR A 10 -7.00 5.95 -4.45
CA TYR A 10 -6.09 4.87 -4.06
C TYR A 10 -6.55 3.51 -4.59
N PHE A 11 -7.82 3.15 -4.35
CA PHE A 11 -8.36 1.87 -4.80
C PHE A 11 -8.51 1.79 -6.32
N ASP A 12 -8.87 2.87 -6.99
CA ASP A 12 -8.96 2.94 -8.46
C ASP A 12 -7.57 2.70 -9.10
N ALA A 13 -6.53 3.36 -8.60
CA ALA A 13 -5.16 3.14 -9.05
C ALA A 13 -4.70 1.70 -8.81
N LEU A 14 -5.00 1.13 -7.63
CA LEU A 14 -4.64 -0.25 -7.31
C LEU A 14 -5.34 -1.26 -8.24
N ALA A 15 -6.63 -1.06 -8.53
CA ALA A 15 -7.40 -1.93 -9.42
C ALA A 15 -6.90 -1.90 -10.87
N LYS A 16 -6.31 -0.79 -11.30
CA LYS A 16 -5.69 -0.63 -12.63
C LYS A 16 -4.24 -1.12 -12.70
N GLY A 17 -3.66 -1.54 -11.58
CA GLY A 17 -2.24 -1.89 -11.50
C GLY A 17 -1.30 -0.69 -11.50
N GLU A 18 -1.81 0.53 -11.29
CA GLU A 18 -1.03 1.77 -11.23
C GLU A 18 -0.38 1.94 -9.86
N MET A 19 0.58 1.06 -9.55
CA MET A 19 1.18 0.96 -8.21
C MET A 19 1.85 2.24 -7.74
N GLU A 20 2.62 2.92 -8.60
CA GLU A 20 3.24 4.20 -8.26
C GLU A 20 2.19 5.25 -7.87
N ARG A 21 1.05 5.28 -8.59
CA ARG A 21 -0.05 6.18 -8.31
C ARG A 21 -0.73 5.82 -7.00
N ALA A 22 -1.02 4.54 -6.76
CA ALA A 22 -1.63 4.08 -5.51
C ALA A 22 -0.76 4.43 -4.29
N LEU A 23 0.54 4.19 -4.39
CA LEU A 23 1.49 4.46 -3.30
C LEU A 23 1.73 5.97 -3.07
N SER A 24 1.47 6.82 -4.07
CA SER A 24 1.57 8.28 -3.92
C SER A 24 0.56 8.90 -2.95
N PHE A 25 -0.48 8.16 -2.55
CA PHE A 25 -1.49 8.63 -1.60
C PHE A 25 -1.10 8.42 -0.13
N PHE A 26 0.04 7.79 0.15
CA PHE A 26 0.52 7.56 1.51
C PHE A 26 1.42 8.70 2.00
N ALA A 27 1.30 9.01 3.29
CA ALA A 27 2.30 9.81 4.00
C ALA A 27 3.61 9.02 4.16
N LEU A 28 4.74 9.71 4.32
CA LEU A 28 6.05 9.06 4.48
C LEU A 28 6.12 8.22 5.77
N GLU A 29 5.46 8.71 6.81
CA GLU A 29 5.32 8.15 8.15
C GLU A 29 4.11 7.22 8.30
N ALA A 30 3.43 6.87 7.19
CA ALA A 30 2.26 6.00 7.24
C ALA A 30 2.59 4.64 7.85
N GLN A 31 1.69 4.17 8.72
CA GLN A 31 1.75 2.82 9.28
C GLN A 31 0.66 1.94 8.66
N TRP A 32 1.02 0.70 8.34
CA TRP A 32 0.10 -0.29 7.78
C TRP A 32 0.18 -1.59 8.58
N ASP A 33 -0.93 -2.01 9.16
CA ASP A 33 -1.05 -3.33 9.79
C ASP A 33 -1.51 -4.35 8.74
N GLN A 34 -0.58 -5.19 8.28
CA GLN A 34 -0.90 -6.27 7.34
C GLN A 34 -1.27 -7.54 8.11
N PRO A 35 -2.55 -7.96 8.08
CA PRO A 35 -2.99 -9.11 8.87
C PRO A 35 -2.47 -10.44 8.33
N GLY A 36 -2.55 -11.47 9.17
CA GLY A 36 -2.31 -12.87 8.82
C GLY A 36 -1.04 -13.46 9.40
N ARG A 37 -0.70 -14.67 8.95
CA ARG A 37 0.52 -15.41 9.32
C ARG A 37 1.27 -15.85 8.06
N ASN A 38 1.81 -14.85 7.35
CA ASN A 38 2.61 -15.05 6.15
C ASN A 38 3.83 -14.12 6.20
N LYS A 39 4.75 -14.24 5.23
CA LYS A 39 5.99 -13.46 5.19
C LYS A 39 5.80 -11.94 5.00
N PHE A 40 4.59 -11.50 4.64
CA PHE A 40 4.24 -10.09 4.46
C PHE A 40 3.52 -9.49 5.67
N ALA A 41 3.05 -10.31 6.61
CA ALA A 41 2.26 -9.89 7.77
C ALA A 41 3.04 -8.97 8.74
N GLY A 42 2.30 -8.30 9.62
CA GLY A 42 2.81 -7.40 10.66
C GLY A 42 2.90 -5.94 10.23
N ILE A 43 3.18 -5.06 11.20
CA ILE A 43 3.19 -3.61 11.05
C ILE A 43 4.33 -3.16 10.14
N LYS A 44 4.02 -2.33 9.14
CA LYS A 44 4.96 -1.54 8.33
C LYS A 44 4.96 -0.13 8.87
N ASN A 45 6.13 0.41 9.21
CA ASN A 45 6.26 1.64 10.01
C ASN A 45 6.44 2.91 9.18
N ASN A 46 6.60 2.79 7.86
CA ASN A 46 6.83 3.89 6.94
C ASN A 46 6.48 3.45 5.51
N LEU A 47 6.41 4.44 4.60
CA LEU A 47 6.11 4.20 3.18
C LEU A 47 7.09 3.21 2.54
N GLY A 48 8.38 3.24 2.88
CA GLY A 48 9.37 2.32 2.32
C GLY A 48 9.08 0.85 2.66
N GLU A 49 8.63 0.56 3.87
CA GLU A 49 8.22 -0.79 4.30
C GLU A 49 6.92 -1.23 3.63
N ILE A 50 5.98 -0.30 3.42
CA ILE A 50 4.73 -0.55 2.69
C ILE A 50 5.02 -0.90 1.23
N ILE A 51 5.88 -0.13 0.55
CA ILE A 51 6.28 -0.37 -0.84
C ILE A 51 6.91 -1.77 -0.97
N LYS A 52 7.90 -2.10 -0.13
CA LYS A 52 8.56 -3.41 -0.14
C LYS A 52 7.58 -4.57 0.04
N MET A 53 6.55 -4.38 0.88
CA MET A 53 5.49 -5.37 1.06
C MET A 53 4.71 -5.59 -0.23
N PHE A 54 4.25 -4.52 -0.90
CA PHE A 54 3.53 -4.63 -2.17
C PHE A 54 4.37 -5.21 -3.30
N GLU A 55 5.63 -4.77 -3.45
CA GLU A 55 6.57 -5.35 -4.41
C GLU A 55 6.74 -6.85 -4.19
N GLY A 56 6.87 -7.25 -2.91
CA GLY A 56 6.94 -8.64 -2.50
C GLY A 56 5.69 -9.43 -2.89
N ILE A 57 4.49 -8.92 -2.60
CA ILE A 57 3.21 -9.57 -2.95
C ILE A 57 3.08 -9.75 -4.47
N MET A 58 3.41 -8.73 -5.27
CA MET A 58 3.29 -8.79 -6.72
C MET A 58 4.32 -9.72 -7.39
N SER A 59 5.46 -9.90 -6.74
CA SER A 59 6.56 -10.73 -7.25
C SER A 59 6.51 -12.16 -6.72
N ASP A 60 5.64 -12.44 -5.74
CA ASP A 60 5.50 -13.76 -5.16
C ASP A 60 4.78 -14.70 -6.13
N LYS A 61 5.42 -15.82 -6.46
CA LYS A 61 4.88 -16.86 -7.34
C LYS A 61 4.47 -18.08 -6.54
#